data_AF-A0A3M9MT76-F1
#
_entry.id   AF-A0A3M9MT76-F1
#
_cell.length_a   1.000
_cell.length_b   1.000
_cell.length_c   1.000
_cell.angle_alpha   90.00
_cell.angle_beta   90.00
_cell.angle_gamma   90.00
#
_symmetry.space_group_name_H-M   'P 1'
#
loop_
_entity.id
_entity.type
_entity.pdbx_description
1 polymer ?
#
loop_
_entity_poly.entity_id
_entity_poly.type
_entity_poly.pdbx_seq_one_letter_code
_entity_poly.pdbx_strand_id
1 'polypeptide(L)'
;MQLKALFTNWTKVAGLLLMAGALAWTIKLGVIISTDGRIIDTGAAAFLMKAGILLLAVGSTGIGHRLSLHRPVWVRVIAIILSPVIVFGLFLLFAKIISPFIVTPLLENTSAWYAQQEAPIGLAVFFYLILGFLLYRSYRSVAR
;
A
#
# COMPACT_ATOMS: atom_id res chain seq x y z
N MET A 1 11.29 -20.98 11.60
CA MET A 1 10.58 -21.32 10.34
C MET A 1 9.95 -20.12 9.61
N GLN A 2 9.59 -19.01 10.28
CA GLN A 2 8.91 -17.86 9.62
C GLN A 2 9.75 -17.12 8.57
N LEU A 3 11.07 -16.96 8.77
CA LEU A 3 11.96 -16.35 7.77
C LEU A 3 11.98 -17.11 6.44
N LYS A 4 11.90 -18.46 6.47
CA LYS A 4 11.81 -19.28 5.24
C LYS A 4 10.56 -19.00 4.42
N ALA A 5 9.48 -18.53 5.05
CA ALA A 5 8.23 -18.24 4.36
C ALA A 5 8.35 -17.03 3.41
N LEU A 6 9.28 -16.10 3.69
CA LEU A 6 9.55 -14.90 2.88
C LEU A 6 10.28 -15.19 1.56
N PHE A 7 10.84 -16.40 1.41
CA PHE A 7 11.69 -16.78 0.28
C PHE A 7 10.95 -17.57 -0.79
N THR A 8 9.62 -17.49 -0.84
CA THR A 8 8.82 -18.27 -1.79
C THR A 8 8.32 -17.42 -2.96
N ASN A 9 8.05 -18.09 -4.09
CA ASN A 9 7.39 -17.47 -5.26
C ASN A 9 6.09 -16.75 -4.86
N TRP A 10 5.39 -17.25 -3.84
CA TRP A 10 4.20 -16.61 -3.27
C TRP A 10 4.48 -15.25 -2.65
N THR A 11 5.56 -15.11 -1.87
CA THR A 11 5.96 -13.81 -1.29
C THR A 11 6.36 -12.83 -2.38
N LYS A 12 7.02 -13.31 -3.44
CA LYS A 12 7.32 -12.50 -4.63
C LYS A 12 6.03 -11.95 -5.27
N VAL A 13 5.04 -12.81 -5.53
CA VAL A 13 3.75 -12.38 -6.12
C VAL A 13 3.04 -11.38 -5.21
N ALA A 14 2.96 -11.66 -3.90
CA ALA A 14 2.33 -10.76 -2.95
C ALA A 14 3.03 -9.39 -2.86
N GLY A 15 4.37 -9.39 -2.85
CA GLY A 15 5.17 -8.16 -2.92
C GLY A 15 4.96 -7.38 -4.22
N LEU A 16 4.88 -8.07 -5.37
CA LEU A 16 4.57 -7.44 -6.66
C LEU A 16 3.17 -6.83 -6.68
N LEU A 17 2.18 -7.48 -6.07
CA LEU A 17 0.83 -6.93 -5.95
C LEU A 17 0.80 -5.67 -5.08
N LEU A 18 1.54 -5.64 -3.97
CA LEU A 18 1.69 -4.43 -3.15
C LEU A 18 2.35 -3.30 -3.95
N MET A 19 3.43 -3.59 -4.67
CA MET A 19 4.11 -2.61 -5.52
C MET A 19 3.19 -2.12 -6.65
N ALA A 20 2.46 -3.01 -7.32
CA ALA A 20 1.52 -2.64 -8.37
C ALA A 20 0.38 -1.76 -7.85
N GLY A 21 -0.14 -2.06 -6.64
CA GLY A 21 -1.13 -1.22 -5.98
C GLY A 21 -0.60 0.17 -5.65
N ALA A 22 0.61 0.26 -5.09
CA ALA A 22 1.29 1.53 -4.84
C ALA A 22 1.58 2.31 -6.14
N LEU A 23 1.97 1.62 -7.22
CA LEU A 23 2.18 2.25 -8.53
C LEU A 23 0.86 2.78 -9.12
N ALA A 24 -0.25 2.06 -9.00
CA ALA A 24 -1.56 2.55 -9.44
C ALA A 24 -1.93 3.86 -8.71
N TRP A 25 -1.70 3.93 -7.41
CA TRP A 25 -1.90 5.16 -6.64
C TRP A 25 -0.89 6.26 -6.99
N THR A 26 0.35 5.92 -7.34
CA THR A 26 1.34 6.88 -7.86
C THR A 26 0.85 7.51 -9.16
N ILE A 27 0.33 6.70 -10.09
CA ILE A 27 -0.23 7.19 -11.36
C ILE A 27 -1.46 8.07 -11.08
N LYS A 28 -2.31 7.71 -10.11
CA LYS A 28 -3.44 8.56 -9.67
C LYS A 28 -2.94 9.94 -9.25
N LEU A 29 -1.91 10.00 -8.39
CA LEU A 29 -1.32 11.27 -7.96
C LEU A 29 -0.79 12.07 -9.15
N GLY A 30 -0.14 11.42 -10.11
CA GLY A 30 0.30 12.05 -11.36
C GLY A 30 -0.86 12.67 -12.15
N VAL A 31 -2.00 11.98 -12.26
CA VAL A 31 -3.21 12.52 -12.90
C VAL A 31 -3.69 13.77 -12.16
N ILE A 32 -3.80 13.74 -10.83
CA ILE A 32 -4.27 14.89 -10.04
C ILE A 32 -3.35 16.09 -10.18
N ILE A 33 -2.03 15.87 -10.15
CA ILE A 33 -1.02 16.92 -10.37
C ILE A 33 -1.17 17.50 -11.78
N SER A 34 -1.36 16.65 -12.81
CA SER A 34 -1.52 17.11 -14.20
C SER A 34 -2.81 17.90 -14.44
N THR A 35 -3.77 17.82 -13.52
CA THR A 35 -5.05 18.53 -13.59
C THR A 35 -5.16 19.65 -12.54
N ASP A 36 -4.03 20.20 -12.10
CA ASP A 36 -3.94 21.29 -11.10
C ASP A 36 -4.75 21.03 -9.82
N GLY A 37 -4.69 19.80 -9.31
CA GLY A 37 -5.34 19.45 -8.05
C GLY A 37 -6.85 19.19 -8.17
N ARG A 38 -7.41 19.12 -9.38
CA ARG A 38 -8.80 18.70 -9.57
C ARG A 38 -8.95 17.26 -9.08
N ILE A 39 -9.62 17.09 -7.95
CA ILE A 39 -9.96 15.77 -7.42
C ILE A 39 -11.10 15.22 -8.28
N ILE A 40 -10.76 14.25 -9.12
CA ILE A 40 -11.74 13.62 -10.01
C ILE A 40 -12.19 12.31 -9.36
N ASP A 41 -13.36 12.34 -8.72
CA ASP A 41 -14.03 11.14 -8.17
C ASP A 41 -14.60 10.21 -9.25
N THR A 42 -14.36 10.54 -10.53
CA THR A 42 -14.81 9.80 -11.71
C THR A 42 -13.65 9.57 -12.69
N GLY A 43 -13.81 8.70 -13.68
CA GLY A 43 -12.80 8.46 -14.71
C GLY A 43 -11.52 7.76 -14.21
N ALA A 44 -10.37 8.13 -14.80
CA ALA A 44 -9.11 7.41 -14.62
C ALA A 44 -8.58 7.43 -13.18
N ALA A 45 -8.67 8.55 -12.46
CA ALA A 45 -8.21 8.66 -11.07
C ALA A 45 -9.01 7.75 -10.12
N ALA A 46 -10.33 7.69 -10.29
CA ALA A 46 -11.20 6.80 -9.53
C ALA A 46 -10.94 5.32 -9.84
N PHE A 47 -10.70 4.98 -11.11
CA PHE A 47 -10.32 3.62 -11.50
C PHE A 47 -8.99 3.21 -10.85
N LEU A 48 -7.97 4.06 -10.91
CA LEU A 48 -6.66 3.82 -10.31
C LEU A 48 -6.74 3.70 -8.77
N MET A 49 -7.60 4.48 -8.12
CA MET A 49 -7.89 4.34 -6.69
C MET A 49 -8.40 2.93 -6.38
N LYS A 50 -9.45 2.47 -7.07
CA LYS A 50 -10.07 1.16 -6.87
C LYS A 50 -9.11 0.01 -7.20
N ALA A 51 -8.37 0.12 -8.31
CA ALA A 51 -7.37 -0.85 -8.69
C ALA A 51 -6.28 -0.99 -7.62
N GLY A 52 -5.76 0.13 -7.10
CA GLY A 52 -4.79 0.12 -6.02
C GLY A 52 -5.34 -0.50 -4.73
N ILE A 53 -6.57 -0.19 -4.34
CA ILE A 53 -7.25 -0.83 -3.19
C ILE A 53 -7.29 -2.35 -3.37
N LEU A 54 -7.75 -2.84 -4.53
CA LEU A 54 -7.85 -4.28 -4.79
C LEU A 54 -6.48 -4.96 -4.76
N LEU A 55 -5.47 -4.37 -5.41
CA LEU A 55 -4.12 -4.92 -5.46
C LEU A 55 -3.47 -4.96 -4.08
N LEU A 56 -3.61 -3.89 -3.29
CA LEU A 56 -3.11 -3.83 -1.91
C LEU A 56 -3.83 -4.85 -1.01
N ALA A 57 -5.15 -4.97 -1.14
CA ALA A 57 -5.94 -5.94 -0.39
C ALA A 57 -5.49 -7.37 -0.70
N VAL A 58 -5.47 -7.77 -1.98
CA VAL A 58 -5.07 -9.12 -2.39
C VAL A 58 -3.62 -9.42 -2.02
N GLY A 59 -2.70 -8.47 -2.26
CA GLY A 59 -1.29 -8.61 -1.88
C GLY A 59 -1.12 -8.82 -0.37
N SER A 60 -1.80 -8.02 0.45
CA SER A 60 -1.74 -8.13 1.91
C SER A 60 -2.36 -9.42 2.43
N THR A 61 -3.51 -9.86 1.89
CA THR A 61 -4.12 -11.15 2.22
C THR A 61 -3.19 -12.31 1.90
N GLY A 62 -2.51 -12.25 0.75
CA GLY A 62 -1.49 -13.24 0.38
C GLY A 62 -0.35 -13.34 1.40
N ILE A 63 0.10 -12.20 1.93
CA ILE A 63 1.11 -12.14 3.01
C ILE A 63 0.54 -12.76 4.30
N GLY A 64 -0.65 -12.35 4.73
CA GLY A 64 -1.32 -12.86 5.93
C GLY A 64 -1.51 -14.37 5.91
N HIS A 65 -2.00 -14.90 4.79
CA HIS A 65 -2.12 -16.34 4.57
C HIS A 65 -0.78 -17.05 4.69
N ARG A 66 0.27 -16.49 4.06
CA ARG A 66 1.59 -17.13 4.03
C ARG A 66 2.24 -17.16 5.41
N LEU A 67 2.16 -16.07 6.17
CA LEU A 67 2.73 -15.95 7.52
C LEU A 67 2.07 -16.92 8.52
N SER A 68 0.83 -17.33 8.25
CA SER A 68 0.02 -18.20 9.13
C SER A 68 -0.11 -19.65 8.63
N LEU A 69 0.62 -20.04 7.59
CA LEU A 69 0.49 -21.36 6.94
C LEU A 69 0.80 -22.55 7.87
N HIS A 70 1.64 -22.37 8.89
CA HIS A 70 1.98 -23.41 9.87
C HIS A 70 1.29 -23.19 11.24
N ARG A 71 0.26 -22.34 11.26
CA ARG A 71 -0.53 -22.03 12.46
C ARG A 71 -1.90 -22.71 12.38
N PRO A 72 -2.60 -22.86 13.52
CA PRO A 72 -3.97 -23.36 13.56
C PRO A 72 -4.89 -22.61 12.59
N VAL A 73 -5.93 -23.29 12.10
CA VAL A 73 -6.87 -22.74 11.10
C VAL A 73 -7.45 -21.39 11.53
N TRP A 74 -7.83 -21.25 12.80
CA TRP A 74 -8.37 -19.99 13.32
C TRP A 74 -7.36 -18.83 13.23
N VAL A 75 -6.07 -19.07 13.54
CA VAL A 75 -5.01 -18.04 13.41
C VAL A 75 -4.86 -17.63 11.95
N ARG A 76 -4.98 -18.59 11.02
CA ARG A 76 -4.88 -18.33 9.59
C ARG A 76 -6.02 -17.47 9.08
N VAL A 77 -7.25 -17.78 9.48
CA VAL A 77 -8.43 -16.98 9.14
C VAL A 77 -8.27 -15.56 9.68
N ILE A 78 -7.87 -15.40 10.94
CA ILE A 78 -7.62 -14.08 11.54
C ILE A 78 -6.55 -13.32 10.76
N ALA A 79 -5.41 -13.95 10.43
CA ALA A 79 -4.33 -13.30 9.69
C ALA A 79 -4.75 -12.86 8.28
N ILE A 80 -5.53 -13.68 7.57
CA ILE A 80 -6.07 -13.38 6.23
C ILE A 80 -6.99 -12.15 6.28
N ILE A 81 -7.87 -12.09 7.28
CA ILE A 81 -8.86 -11.00 7.43
C ILE A 81 -8.17 -9.73 7.94
N LEU A 82 -7.29 -9.84 8.93
CA LEU A 82 -6.63 -8.67 9.53
C LEU A 82 -5.58 -8.04 8.63
N SER A 83 -4.96 -8.78 7.71
CA SER A 83 -3.91 -8.21 6.84
C SER A 83 -4.38 -7.02 5.98
N PRO A 84 -5.50 -7.10 5.23
CA PRO A 84 -6.04 -5.94 4.53
C PRO A 84 -6.51 -4.86 5.50
N VAL A 85 -7.08 -5.23 6.66
CA VAL A 85 -7.49 -4.26 7.69
C VAL A 85 -6.29 -3.46 8.20
N ILE A 86 -5.13 -4.09 8.40
CA ILE A 86 -3.89 -3.42 8.80
C ILE A 86 -3.42 -2.46 7.71
N VAL A 87 -3.47 -2.87 6.44
CA VAL A 87 -3.10 -2.00 5.30
C VAL A 87 -4.01 -0.76 5.22
N PHE A 88 -5.33 -0.92 5.31
CA PHE A 88 -6.22 0.24 5.29
C PHE A 88 -6.18 1.04 6.61
N GLY A 89 -5.93 0.38 7.73
CA GLY A 89 -5.70 1.02 9.02
C GLY A 89 -4.43 1.89 9.02
N LEU A 90 -3.35 1.44 8.38
CA LEU A 90 -2.15 2.24 8.16
C LEU A 90 -2.43 3.44 7.25
N PHE A 91 -3.26 3.28 6.22
CA PHE A 91 -3.70 4.41 5.41
C PHE A 91 -4.47 5.45 6.25
N LEU A 92 -5.37 5.00 7.12
CA LEU A 92 -6.08 5.89 8.06
C LEU A 92 -5.13 6.55 9.06
N LEU A 93 -4.12 5.83 9.55
CA LEU A 93 -3.05 6.39 10.38
C LEU A 93 -2.31 7.49 9.62
N PHE A 94 -1.97 7.29 8.35
CA PHE A 94 -1.37 8.32 7.52
C PHE A 94 -2.30 9.53 7.36
N ALA A 95 -3.59 9.31 7.15
CA ALA A 95 -4.55 10.39 6.91
C ALA A 95 -4.89 11.21 8.17
N LYS A 96 -5.11 10.54 9.30
CA LYS A 96 -5.65 11.17 10.52
C LYS A 96 -4.58 11.62 11.50
N ILE A 97 -3.40 11.01 11.44
CA ILE A 97 -2.36 11.23 12.45
C ILE A 97 -1.07 11.73 11.78
N ILE A 98 -0.54 11.06 10.76
CA ILE A 98 0.78 11.45 10.24
C ILE A 98 0.70 12.72 9.37
N SER A 99 -0.24 12.79 8.43
CA SER A 99 -0.38 13.94 7.53
C SER A 99 -0.71 15.26 8.24
N PRO A 100 -1.64 15.30 9.23
CA PRO A 100 -1.95 16.55 9.95
C PRO A 100 -0.77 17.09 10.76
N PHE A 101 0.08 16.21 11.28
CA PHE A 101 1.20 16.62 12.13
C PHE A 101 2.47 16.94 11.34
N ILE A 102 2.70 16.27 10.21
CA ILE A 102 3.94 16.39 9.44
C ILE A 102 3.74 17.22 8.17
N VAL A 103 2.70 16.92 7.38
CA VAL A 103 2.60 17.42 6.01
C VAL A 103 1.77 18.70 5.93
N THR A 104 0.67 18.77 6.68
CA THR A 104 -0.23 19.94 6.68
C THR A 104 0.48 21.22 7.08
N PRO A 105 1.27 21.26 8.18
CA PRO A 105 1.97 22.49 8.60
C PRO A 105 3.01 22.98 7.58
N LEU A 106 3.58 22.07 6.79
CA LEU A 106 4.57 22.41 5.76
C LEU A 106 3.94 23.04 4.51
N LEU A 107 2.64 22.81 4.29
CA LEU A 107 1.96 23.16 3.04
C LEU A 107 0.82 24.17 3.23
N GLU A 108 0.47 24.52 4.48
CA GLU A 108 -0.72 25.29 4.87
C GLU A 108 -0.87 26.64 4.15
N ASN A 109 0.24 27.22 3.69
CA ASN A 109 0.28 28.53 3.02
C ASN A 109 0.86 28.47 1.59
N THR A 110 0.84 27.30 0.95
CA THR A 110 1.41 27.11 -0.39
C THR A 110 0.32 26.98 -1.45
N SER A 111 0.66 27.26 -2.72
CA SER A 111 -0.24 26.99 -3.86
C SER A 111 -0.56 25.50 -4.04
N ALA A 112 0.13 24.60 -3.34
CA ALA A 112 -0.04 23.15 -3.42
C ALA A 112 -1.04 22.62 -2.37
N TRP A 113 -2.13 23.33 -2.11
CA TRP A 113 -3.13 22.94 -1.10
C TRP A 113 -3.71 21.53 -1.34
N TYR A 114 -3.89 21.12 -2.61
CA TYR A 114 -4.36 19.78 -2.97
C TYR A 114 -3.41 18.67 -2.52
N ALA A 115 -2.12 18.96 -2.40
CA ALA A 115 -1.12 17.99 -1.93
C ALA A 115 -1.34 17.64 -0.46
N GLN A 116 -1.97 18.49 0.35
CA GLN A 116 -2.35 18.16 1.73
C GLN A 116 -3.43 17.07 1.77
N GLN A 117 -4.40 17.14 0.86
CA GLN A 117 -5.49 16.17 0.77
C GLN A 117 -5.02 14.82 0.23
N GLU A 118 -4.03 14.84 -0.67
CA GLU A 118 -3.48 13.65 -1.31
C GLU A 118 -2.24 13.08 -0.60
N ALA A 119 -1.65 13.82 0.35
CA ALA A 119 -0.47 13.41 1.13
C ALA A 119 -0.59 12.03 1.80
N PRO A 120 -1.75 11.62 2.36
CA PRO A 120 -1.90 10.29 2.94
C PRO A 120 -1.67 9.17 1.91
N ILE A 121 -2.08 9.40 0.65
CA ILE A 121 -1.86 8.47 -0.46
C ILE A 121 -0.37 8.45 -0.81
N GLY A 122 0.28 9.61 -0.88
CA GLY A 122 1.74 9.68 -1.10
C GLY A 122 2.55 8.90 -0.05
N LEU A 123 2.21 9.07 1.23
CA LEU A 123 2.84 8.32 2.34
C LEU A 123 2.59 6.82 2.21
N ALA A 124 1.36 6.41 1.89
CA ALA A 124 1.02 5.01 1.69
C ALA A 124 1.76 4.39 0.49
N VAL A 125 1.86 5.12 -0.62
CA VAL A 125 2.64 4.72 -1.79
C VAL A 125 4.08 4.44 -1.38
N PHE A 126 4.73 5.38 -0.71
CA PHE A 126 6.10 5.23 -0.29
C PHE A 126 6.28 4.00 0.61
N PHE A 127 5.42 3.85 1.61
CA PHE A 127 5.48 2.74 2.54
C PHE A 127 5.26 1.38 1.86
N TYR A 128 4.20 1.22 1.06
CA TYR A 128 3.87 -0.07 0.42
C TYR A 128 4.80 -0.44 -0.71
N LEU A 129 5.35 0.55 -1.43
CA LEU A 129 6.35 0.30 -2.46
C LEU A 129 7.66 -0.19 -1.84
N ILE A 130 8.09 0.40 -0.72
CA ILE A 130 9.27 -0.08 0.03
C ILE A 130 9.01 -1.47 0.59
N LEU A 131 7.87 -1.70 1.24
CA LEU A 131 7.55 -3.00 1.81
C LEU A 131 7.50 -4.09 0.73
N GLY A 132 6.82 -3.82 -0.39
CA GLY A 132 6.75 -4.73 -1.52
C GLY A 132 8.13 -5.00 -2.15
N PHE A 133 8.97 -3.97 -2.28
CA PHE A 133 10.34 -4.10 -2.75
C PHE A 133 11.20 -4.96 -1.82
N LEU A 134 11.11 -4.75 -0.50
CA LEU A 134 11.83 -5.55 0.49
C LEU A 134 11.41 -7.02 0.40
N LEU A 135 10.11 -7.30 0.30
CA LEU A 135 9.59 -8.67 0.11
C LEU A 135 10.08 -9.31 -1.19
N TYR A 136 10.10 -8.54 -2.29
CA TYR A 136 10.61 -8.99 -3.58
C TYR A 136 12.12 -9.28 -3.54
N ARG A 137 12.89 -8.41 -2.88
CA ARG A 137 14.35 -8.55 -2.74
C ARG A 137 14.70 -9.75 -1.87
N SER A 138 14.00 -9.97 -0.76
CA SER A 138 14.22 -11.11 0.12
C SER A 138 14.13 -12.43 -0.63
N TYR A 139 13.17 -12.57 -1.57
CA TYR A 139 13.11 -13.75 -2.43
C TYR A 139 14.36 -13.93 -3.31
N ARG A 140 14.87 -12.85 -3.94
CA ARG A 140 16.02 -12.93 -4.86
C ARG A 140 17.33 -13.32 -4.20
N SER A 141 17.54 -12.99 -2.92
CA SER A 141 18.82 -13.29 -2.24
C SER A 141 19.04 -14.77 -1.94
N VAL A 142 18.02 -15.62 -2.06
CA VAL A 142 18.08 -17.07 -1.78
C VAL A 142 18.04 -17.90 -3.07
N ALA A 143 17.62 -17.32 -4.19
CA ALA A 143 17.59 -17.97 -5.50
C ALA A 143 18.93 -17.91 -6.26
N ARG A 144 19.97 -17.34 -5.64
CA ARG A 144 21.36 -17.36 -6.10
C ARG A 144 22.16 -18.24 -5.15
#